data_AF-I8U0X4-F1
#
_entry.id   AF-I8U0X4-F1
#
_cell.length_a   1.000
_cell.length_b   1.000
_cell.length_c   1.000
_cell.angle_alpha   90.00
_cell.angle_beta   90.00
_cell.angle_gamma   90.00
#
_symmetry.space_group_name_H-M   'P 1'
#
loop_
_entity.id
_entity.type
_entity.pdbx_description
1 polymer ?
#
loop_
_entity_poly.entity_id
_entity_poly.type
_entity_poly.pdbx_seq_one_letter_code
_entity_poly.pdbx_strand_id
1 'polypeptide(L)' 'MQENQFSLTAIMCAYLRAYHAKYDEPKIFDDFLADQIIPDENRLLIEEGLTKHLQLKAPESPHHFPIKRLH' A
#
# COMPACT_ATOMS: atom_id res chain seq x y z
N MET A 1 18.03 -14.64 4.83
CA MET A 1 16.67 -14.51 4.25
C MET A 1 16.68 -15.31 2.96
N GLN A 2 15.76 -16.25 2.74
CA GLN A 2 15.63 -16.79 1.38
C GLN A 2 15.09 -15.67 0.49
N GLU A 3 15.67 -15.51 -0.69
CA GLU A 3 15.26 -14.46 -1.64
C GLU A 3 13.75 -14.57 -1.88
N ASN A 4 13.06 -13.42 -1.83
CA ASN A 4 11.62 -13.24 -2.10
C ASN A 4 10.57 -13.84 -1.15
N GLN A 5 10.95 -14.44 -0.02
CA GLN A 5 9.97 -15.00 0.94
C GLN A 5 9.72 -14.03 2.12
N PHE A 6 8.95 -12.97 1.89
CA PHE A 6 8.42 -12.14 2.98
C PHE A 6 7.11 -12.74 3.52
N SER A 7 6.91 -12.72 4.84
CA SER A 7 5.61 -13.13 5.40
C SER A 7 4.54 -12.12 5.01
N LEU A 8 3.30 -12.58 4.86
CA LEU A 8 2.14 -11.71 4.60
C LEU A 8 2.05 -10.58 5.62
N THR A 9 2.30 -10.88 6.90
CA THR A 9 2.32 -9.89 7.98
C THR A 9 3.39 -8.82 7.75
N ALA A 10 4.60 -9.19 7.32
CA ALA A 10 5.67 -8.23 7.05
C ALA A 10 5.30 -7.28 5.90
N ILE A 11 4.72 -7.83 4.82
CA ILE A 11 4.24 -7.07 3.67
C ILE A 11 3.13 -6.10 4.09
N MET A 12 2.14 -6.57 4.86
CA MET A 12 1.05 -5.73 5.38
C MET A 12 1.58 -4.58 6.25
N CYS A 13 2.51 -4.87 7.16
CA CYS A 13 3.12 -3.84 7.98
C CYS A 13 3.92 -2.83 7.15
N ALA A 14 4.68 -3.27 6.15
CA ALA A 14 5.39 -2.37 5.24
C ALA A 14 4.41 -1.47 4.49
N TYR A 15 3.31 -2.03 3.96
CA TYR A 15 2.27 -1.27 3.28
C TYR A 15 1.67 -0.17 4.17
N LEU A 16 1.30 -0.49 5.41
CA LEU A 16 0.73 0.48 6.34
C LEU A 16 1.72 1.61 6.67
N ARG A 17 3.02 1.31 6.81
CA ARG A 17 4.06 2.32 7.06
C ARG A 17 4.29 3.20 5.83
N ALA A 18 4.31 2.63 4.63
CA ALA A 18 4.40 3.39 3.39
C ALA A 18 3.19 4.33 3.21
N TYR A 19 1.99 3.84 3.52
CA TYR A 19 0.77 4.66 3.49
C TYR A 19 0.85 5.82 4.49
N HIS A 20 1.23 5.56 5.74
CA HIS A 20 1.43 6.59 6.77
C HIS A 20 2.43 7.66 6.31
N ALA A 21 3.61 7.25 5.86
CA ALA A 21 4.67 8.18 5.42
C ALA A 21 4.24 9.06 4.25
N LYS A 22 3.37 8.55 3.37
CA LYS A 22 2.92 9.26 2.16
C LYS A 22 1.74 10.21 2.41
N TYR A 23 0.80 9.86 3.29
CA TYR A 23 -0.50 10.53 3.34
C TYR A 23 -0.83 11.19 4.68
N ASP A 24 -0.21 10.78 5.78
CA ASP A 24 -0.53 11.34 7.09
C ASP A 24 0.21 12.67 7.32
N GLU A 25 -0.49 13.62 7.94
CA GLU A 25 0.08 14.89 8.38
C GLU A 25 -0.66 15.36 9.66
N PRO A 26 0.05 15.59 10.79
CA PRO A 26 1.49 15.41 10.98
C PRO A 26 1.91 13.94 11.04
N LYS A 27 3.13 13.64 10.56
CA LYS A 27 3.71 12.28 10.61
C LYS A 27 4.16 11.95 12.03
N ILE A 28 3.86 10.74 12.50
CA ILE A 28 4.37 10.20 13.77
C ILE A 28 5.79 9.64 13.55
N PHE A 29 6.00 9.00 12.39
CA PHE A 29 7.31 8.53 11.91
C PHE A 29 7.33 8.56 10.37
N ASP A 30 8.52 8.60 9.78
CA ASP A 30 8.70 8.63 8.31
C ASP A 30 9.53 7.43 7.85
N ASP A 31 8.87 6.41 7.30
CA ASP A 31 9.49 5.22 6.72
C ASP A 31 9.46 5.27 5.19
N PHE A 32 10.25 6.18 4.62
CA PHE A 32 10.35 6.42 3.17
C PHE A 32 10.92 5.23 2.37
N LEU A 33 11.48 4.21 3.03
CA LEU A 33 11.98 3.00 2.38
C LEU A 33 10.90 1.93 2.23
N ALA A 34 9.87 1.92 3.07
CA ALA A 34 8.83 0.90 3.06
C ALA A 34 8.18 0.74 1.68
N ASP A 35 7.94 1.85 0.97
CA ASP A 35 7.29 1.85 -0.34
C ASP A 35 8.13 1.11 -1.41
N GLN A 36 9.45 1.15 -1.29
CA GLN A 36 10.40 0.58 -2.26
C GLN A 36 10.60 -0.93 -2.11
N ILE A 37 10.23 -1.49 -0.96
CA ILE A 37 10.48 -2.90 -0.61
C ILE A 37 9.26 -3.78 -0.93
N ILE A 38 8.08 -3.19 -1.14
CA ILE A 38 6.84 -3.91 -1.40
C ILE A 38 6.75 -4.22 -2.91
N PRO A 39 6.66 -5.50 -3.31
CA PRO A 39 6.38 -5.86 -4.70
C PRO A 39 5.02 -5.31 -5.16
N ASP A 40 4.93 -4.83 -6.41
CA ASP A 40 3.72 -4.23 -6.97
C ASP A 40 2.50 -5.18 -6.89
N GLU A 41 2.70 -6.47 -7.11
CA GLU A 41 1.64 -7.49 -7.00
C GLU A 41 1.03 -7.55 -5.60
N ASN A 42 1.87 -7.42 -4.56
CA ASN A 42 1.43 -7.45 -3.18
C ASN A 42 0.69 -6.17 -2.82
N ARG A 43 1.15 -5.03 -3.32
CA ARG A 43 0.44 -3.75 -3.18
C ARG A 43 -0.96 -3.84 -3.78
N LEU A 44 -1.06 -4.23 -5.05
CA LEU A 44 -2.35 -4.35 -5.74
C LEU A 44 -3.30 -5.29 -5.01
N LEU A 45 -2.81 -6.45 -4.55
CA LEU A 45 -3.61 -7.40 -3.78
C LEU A 45 -4.17 -6.79 -2.49
N ILE A 46 -3.35 -6.05 -1.75
CA ILE A 46 -3.75 -5.38 -0.50
C ILE A 46 -4.78 -4.29 -0.80
N GLU A 47 -4.52 -3.44 -1.79
CA GLU A 47 -5.41 -2.33 -2.17
C GLU A 47 -6.79 -2.83 -2.64
N GLU A 48 -6.81 -3.89 -3.45
CA GLU A 48 -8.06 -4.56 -3.84
C GLU A 48 -8.80 -5.13 -2.64
N GLY A 49 -8.08 -5.81 -1.74
CA GLY A 49 -8.65 -6.38 -0.52
C GLY A 49 -9.28 -5.30 0.36
N LEU A 50 -8.57 -4.20 0.60
CA LEU A 50 -9.05 -3.07 1.38
C LEU A 50 -10.27 -2.41 0.72
N THR A 51 -10.21 -2.15 -0.59
CA THR A 51 -11.32 -1.54 -1.34
C THR A 51 -12.59 -2.39 -1.27
N LYS A 52 -12.45 -3.72 -1.45
CA LYS A 52 -13.58 -4.67 -1.42
C LYS A 52 -14.23 -4.74 -0.03
N HIS A 53 -13.44 -4.76 1.04
CA HIS A 53 -13.96 -5.00 2.41
C HIS A 53 -14.38 -3.74 3.14
N LEU A 54 -13.69 -2.62 2.94
CA LEU A 54 -14.01 -1.37 3.63
C LEU A 54 -15.12 -0.57 2.93
N GLN A 55 -15.66 -1.06 1.80
CA GLN A 55 -16.62 -0.34 0.95
C GLN A 55 -16.20 1.13 0.74
N LEU A 56 -14.89 1.37 0.63
CA LEU A 56 -14.37 2.69 0.40
C LEU A 56 -14.93 3.11 -0.96
N LYS A 57 -15.86 4.07 -0.96
CA LYS A 57 -16.17 4.80 -2.19
C LYS A 57 -14.83 5.31 -2.69
N ALA A 58 -14.48 4.98 -3.93
CA ALA A 58 -13.36 5.63 -4.59
C ALA A 58 -13.52 7.14 -4.33
N PRO A 59 -12.55 7.80 -3.67
CA PRO A 59 -12.73 9.18 -3.30
C PRO A 59 -12.86 9.99 -4.59
N GLU A 60 -13.95 10.74 -4.70
CA GLU A 60 -14.19 11.72 -5.75
C GLU A 60 -13.23 12.92 -5.53
N SER A 61 -11.92 12.74 -5.76
CA SER A 61 -10.91 13.83 -5.83
C SER A 61 -9.49 13.32 -6.21
N PRO A 62 -8.64 14.18 -6.78
CA PRO A 62 -7.67 13.84 -7.84
C PRO A 62 -6.36 13.18 -7.37
N HIS A 63 -6.25 12.79 -6.11
CA HIS A 63 -5.04 12.15 -5.58
C HIS A 63 -5.12 10.62 -5.70
N HIS A 64 -5.09 10.24 -6.97
CA HIS A 64 -4.90 8.95 -7.61
C HIS A 64 -4.37 7.77 -6.74
N PHE A 65 -5.20 6.73 -6.62
CA PHE A 65 -4.72 5.33 -6.65
C PHE A 65 -4.43 4.95 -8.13
N PRO A 66 -3.18 4.68 -8.53
CA PRO A 66 -2.88 4.24 -9.89
C PRO A 66 -3.18 2.75 -10.04
N ILE A 67 -4.44 2.37 -10.19
CA ILE A 67 -4.74 1.09 -10.85
C ILE A 67 -4.69 1.37 -12.35
N LYS A 68 -3.52 1.19 -12.96
CA LYS A 68 -3.43 1.07 -14.42
C LYS A 68 -4.27 -0.15 -14.82
N ARG A 69 -5.45 0.08 -15.38
CA ARG A 69 -6.18 -0.94 -16.14
C ARG A 69 -5.26 -1.40 -17.27
N LEU A 70 -4.80 -2.64 -17.19
CA LEU A 70 -4.28 -3.36 -18.35
C LEU A 70 -5.48 -3.68 -19.25
N HIS A 71 -5.42 -3.17 -20.48
CA HIS A 71 -6.30 -3.55 -21.59
C HIS A 71 -5.88 -4.90 -22.16
#